data_AF-A0A257JIM6-F1
#
_entry.id   AF-A0A257JIM6-F1
#
_cell.length_a   1.000
_cell.length_b   1.000
_cell.length_c   1.000
_cell.angle_alpha   90.00
_cell.angle_beta   90.00
_cell.angle_gamma   90.00
#
_symmetry.space_group_name_H-M   'P 1'
#
loop_
_entity.id
_entity.type
_entity.pdbx_description
1 polymer ?
#
loop_
_entity_poly.entity_id
_entity_poly.type
_entity_poly.pdbx_seq_one_letter_code
_entity_poly.pdbx_strand_id
1 'polypeptide(L)' 'MPDARPYIARRWWAALVLATALLWQPAMAAEAPSASLDPKLEARMMAMAAELRCLVCQTQPIADSHAGLAEDLRQQ' A
#
# COMPACT_ATOMS: atom_id res chain seq x y z
N MET A 1 -18.38 45.90 -27.27
CA MET A 1 -17.89 44.81 -26.40
C MET A 1 -16.51 44.38 -26.89
N PRO A 2 -15.42 44.71 -26.18
CA PRO A 2 -14.10 44.20 -26.52
C PRO A 2 -13.98 42.71 -26.16
N ASP A 3 -13.19 42.00 -26.95
CA ASP A 3 -13.19 40.54 -27.07
C ASP A 3 -12.91 39.79 -25.76
N ALA A 4 -13.91 39.05 -25.25
CA ALA A 4 -13.77 38.16 -24.10
C ALA A 4 -13.05 36.83 -24.43
N ARG A 5 -12.85 36.55 -25.72
CA ARG A 5 -12.23 35.33 -26.25
C ARG A 5 -10.80 35.06 -25.72
N PRO A 6 -9.86 36.02 -25.69
CA PRO A 6 -8.52 35.80 -25.15
C PRO A 6 -8.52 35.56 -23.63
N TYR A 7 -9.46 36.17 -22.89
CA TYR A 7 -9.57 36.01 -21.44
C TYR A 7 -10.05 34.62 -21.04
N ILE A 8 -10.99 34.05 -21.80
CA ILE A 8 -11.49 32.68 -21.58
C ILE A 8 -10.35 31.68 -21.86
N ALA A 9 -9.68 31.79 -23.02
CA ALA A 9 -8.57 30.90 -23.39
C ALA A 9 -7.44 30.88 -22.35
N ARG A 10 -7.10 32.04 -21.76
CA ARG A 10 -6.08 32.14 -20.71
C ARG A 10 -6.52 31.50 -19.39
N ARG A 11 -7.80 31.57 -19.02
CA ARG A 11 -8.36 30.88 -17.85
C ARG A 11 -8.31 29.37 -18.00
N TRP A 12 -8.62 28.84 -19.18
CA TRP A 12 -8.53 27.40 -19.44
C TRP A 12 -7.09 26.90 -19.37
N TRP A 13 -6.13 27.64 -19.94
CA TRP A 13 -4.71 27.31 -19.82
C TRP A 13 -4.23 27.30 -18.37
N ALA A 14 -4.58 28.33 -17.59
CA ALA A 14 -4.22 28.38 -16.18
C ALA A 14 -4.84 27.21 -15.37
N ALA A 15 -6.11 26.88 -15.63
CA ALA A 15 -6.78 25.75 -14.99
C ALA A 15 -6.13 24.41 -15.37
N LEU A 16 -5.73 24.25 -16.63
CA LEU A 16 -5.10 23.03 -17.14
C LEU A 16 -3.71 22.84 -16.50
N VAL A 17 -2.89 23.89 -16.42
CA VAL A 17 -1.58 23.86 -15.75
C VAL A 17 -1.73 23.56 -14.25
N LEU A 18 -2.71 24.16 -13.58
CA LEU A 18 -2.96 23.90 -12.16
C LEU A 18 -3.40 22.45 -11.92
N ALA A 19 -4.25 21.90 -12.79
CA ALA A 19 -4.70 20.52 -12.72
C ALA A 19 -3.52 19.54 -12.91
N THR A 20 -2.67 19.73 -13.93
CA THR A 20 -1.49 18.87 -14.12
C THR A 20 -0.48 18.99 -12.99
N ALA A 21 -0.30 20.16 -12.39
CA ALA A 21 0.56 20.33 -11.23
C ALA A 21 0.07 19.54 -10.00
N LEU A 22 -1.25 19.46 -9.79
CA LEU A 22 -1.84 18.69 -8.69
C LEU A 22 -1.68 17.18 -8.86
N LEU A 23 -1.62 16.68 -10.10
CA LEU A 23 -1.41 15.26 -10.38
C LEU A 23 0.05 14.81 -10.15
N TRP A 24 0.99 15.75 -10.05
CA TRP A 24 2.42 15.48 -9.89
C TRP A 24 2.85 15.42 -8.42
N GLN A 25 2.06 14.75 -7.57
CA GLN A 25 2.44 14.51 -6.18
C GLN A 25 3.48 13.36 -6.14
N PRO A 26 4.66 13.54 -5.52
CA PRO A 26 5.59 12.45 -5.32
C PRO A 26 4.98 11.43 -4.34
N ALA A 27 4.78 10.20 -4.81
CA ALA A 27 4.40 9.09 -3.94
C ALA A 27 5.62 8.69 -3.10
N MET A 28 5.60 9.00 -1.80
CA MET A 28 6.58 8.49 -0.85
C MET A 28 6.19 7.05 -0.50
N ALA A 29 6.75 6.08 -1.22
CA ALA A 29 6.69 4.68 -0.84
C ALA A 29 7.74 4.44 0.25
N ALA A 30 7.34 4.58 1.51
CA ALA A 30 8.12 4.10 2.63
C ALA A 30 7.73 2.65 2.90
N GLU A 31 8.72 1.75 2.96
CA GLU A 31 8.52 0.41 3.49
C GLU A 31 7.99 0.54 4.92
N ALA A 32 6.91 -0.18 5.24
CA ALA A 32 6.44 -0.21 6.62
C ALA A 32 7.56 -0.79 7.51
N PRO A 33 7.90 -0.16 8.65
CA PRO A 33 8.86 -0.75 9.57
C PRO A 33 8.32 -2.10 10.04
N SER A 34 9.19 -3.10 10.13
CA SER A 34 8.81 -4.43 10.61
C SER A 34 8.14 -4.33 11.97
N ALA A 35 7.01 -5.01 12.15
CA ALA A 35 6.26 -5.10 13.41
C ALA A 35 7.07 -5.75 14.58
N SER A 36 8.32 -6.14 14.32
CA SER A 36 9.19 -6.97 15.14
C SER A 36 9.73 -6.32 16.43
N LEU A 37 9.27 -5.14 16.81
CA LEU A 37 9.81 -4.40 17.97
C LEU A 37 8.99 -4.57 19.26
N ASP A 38 7.73 -5.02 19.16
CA ASP A 38 6.89 -5.26 20.34
C ASP A 38 6.72 -6.77 20.59
N PRO A 39 7.29 -7.32 21.69
CA PRO A 39 7.15 -8.74 22.01
C PRO A 39 5.68 -9.16 22.21
N LYS A 40 4.79 -8.22 22.56
CA LYS A 40 3.35 -8.47 22.65
C LYS A 40 2.70 -8.60 21.27
N LEU A 41 3.22 -7.88 20.26
CA LEU A 41 2.74 -7.94 18.88
C LEU A 41 3.20 -9.24 18.22
N GLU A 42 4.45 -9.63 18.45
CA GLU A 42 5.00 -10.92 17.98
C GLU A 42 4.21 -12.11 18.56
N ALA A 43 3.92 -12.11 19.87
CA ALA A 43 3.13 -13.17 20.50
C ALA A 43 1.71 -13.29 19.90
N ARG A 44 1.08 -12.17 19.52
CA ARG A 44 -0.23 -12.16 18.85
C ARG A 44 -0.15 -12.70 17.44
N MET A 45 0.87 -12.31 16.68
CA MET A 45 1.11 -12.82 15.32
C MET A 45 1.32 -14.34 15.36
N MET A 46 2.16 -14.83 16.29
CA MET A 46 2.40 -16.26 16.47
C MET A 46 1.13 -17.04 16.87
N ALA A 47 0.29 -16.46 17.73
CA ALA A 47 -1.00 -17.07 18.07
C ALA A 47 -1.92 -17.20 16.85
N MET A 48 -2.00 -16.18 15.99
CA MET A 48 -2.79 -16.26 14.76
C MET A 48 -2.19 -17.22 13.73
N ALA A 49 -0.86 -17.24 13.57
CA ALA A 49 -0.17 -18.15 12.66
C ALA A 49 -0.31 -19.63 13.06
N ALA A 50 -0.53 -19.92 14.34
CA ALA A 50 -0.80 -21.27 14.85
C ALA A 50 -2.22 -21.76 14.52
N GLU A 51 -3.20 -20.85 14.39
CA GLU A 51 -4.58 -21.18 14.02
C GLU A 51 -4.78 -21.29 12.50
N LEU A 52 -4.04 -20.49 11.73
CA LEU A 52 -4.10 -20.46 10.27
C LEU A 52 -3.40 -21.71 9.69
N ARG A 53 -4.13 -22.48 8.88
CA ARG A 53 -3.61 -23.67 8.17
C ARG A 53 -3.28 -23.34 6.73
N CYS A 54 -2.16 -23.87 6.24
CA CYS A 54 -1.74 -23.73 4.87
C CYS A 54 -2.66 -24.52 3.93
N LEU A 55 -3.40 -23.81 3.08
CA LEU A 55 -4.31 -24.39 2.08
C LEU A 55 -3.58 -25.21 1.01
N VAL A 56 -2.29 -24.95 0.82
CA VAL A 56 -1.45 -25.62 -0.20
C VAL A 56 -0.72 -26.83 0.40
N CYS A 57 -0.35 -26.79 1.68
CA CYS A 57 0.41 -27.85 2.35
C CYS A 57 -0.49 -28.67 3.29
N GLN A 58 -1.38 -29.48 2.73
CA GLN A 58 -2.05 -30.59 3.45
C GLN A 58 -2.54 -30.22 4.88
N THR A 59 -3.06 -29.01 5.10
CA THR A 59 -3.58 -28.51 6.40
C THR A 59 -2.58 -28.43 7.56
N GLN A 60 -1.28 -28.25 7.30
CA GLN A 60 -0.28 -27.94 8.34
C GLN A 60 -0.35 -26.45 8.77
N PRO A 61 0.03 -26.07 10.01
CA PRO A 61 0.04 -24.67 10.45
C PRO A 61 0.94 -23.80 9.56
N ILE A 62 0.56 -22.54 9.32
CA ILE A 62 1.39 -21.58 8.55
C ILE A 62 2.72 -21.31 9.28
N ALA A 63 2.72 -21.34 10.62
CA ALA A 63 3.95 -21.24 11.42
C ALA A 63 4.99 -22.33 11.07
N ASP A 64 4.54 -23.52 10.64
CA ASP A 64 5.40 -24.68 10.38
C ASP A 64 5.54 -25.02 8.88
N SER A 65 4.79 -24.35 8.00
CA SER A 65 4.81 -24.61 6.54
C SER A 65 5.97 -23.90 5.85
N HIS A 66 6.66 -24.60 4.94
CA HIS A 66 7.77 -24.06 4.12
C HIS A 66 7.33 -23.64 2.70
N ALA A 67 6.03 -23.45 2.44
CA ALA A 67 5.57 -22.95 1.15
C ALA A 67 5.96 -21.48 0.95
N GLY A 68 6.25 -21.07 -0.28
CA GLY A 68 6.53 -19.66 -0.60
C GLY A 68 5.42 -18.69 -0.17
N LEU A 69 4.16 -19.17 -0.15
CA LEU A 69 3.01 -18.41 0.36
C LEU A 69 3.05 -18.21 1.89
N ALA A 70 3.58 -19.17 2.64
CA ALA A 70 3.69 -19.08 4.10
C ALA A 70 4.77 -18.05 4.51
N GLU A 71 5.83 -17.92 3.71
CA GLU A 71 6.85 -16.89 3.92
C GLU A 71 6.30 -15.48 3.68
N ASP A 72 5.57 -15.27 2.57
CA ASP A 72 4.93 -13.99 2.26
C ASP A 72 3.97 -13.54 3.38
N LEU A 73 3.14 -14.44 3.92
CA LEU A 73 2.21 -14.13 5.01
C LEU A 73 2.87 -13.86 6.38
N ARG A 74 4.12 -14.29 6.62
CA ARG A 74 4.87 -13.94 7.83
C ARG A 74 5.55 -12.58 7.73
N GLN A 75 5.83 -12.14 6.50
CA GLN A 75 6.57 -10.91 6.21
C GLN A 75 5.66 -9.69 6.03
N GLN A 76 4.35 -9.89 5.88
CA GLN A 76 3.32 -8.83 5.86
C GLN A 76 2.76 -8.56 7.26
#